data_AF-A0A432HYS7-F1
#
_entry.id   AF-A0A432HYS7-F1
#
_cell.length_a   1.000
_cell.length_b   1.000
_cell.length_c   1.000
_cell.angle_alpha   90.00
_cell.angle_beta   90.00
_cell.angle_gamma   90.00
#
_symmetry.space_group_name_H-M   'P 1'
#
loop_
_entity.id
_entity.type
_entity.pdbx_description
1 polymer ?
#
loop_
_entity_poly.entity_id
_entity_poly.type
_entity_poly.pdbx_seq_one_letter_code
_entity_poly.pdbx_strand_id
1 'polypeptide(L)'
;MEEALFARLWEEVDFDDHPHQGGHGPVPEGELCFSVGDEAITIGDDRLTFRLGPGDDGEDSIHRWTMWPVRMNEGPERLGEHRWSLSPDELGGQLTRFVNGCIGRYQESDLPLVVEERSVLGSLRARLQPMLPGWTWHLEVDNKPDRMGWYVRAPADWDSLFTIFVGLGWHPDSAEDRTGFLLFERAPPGELDRADEHDSNRLDSLRTVALCNEQRGALSALAVDPTWSHRAEPHLLPDLPGRVELWPPSMGRWPLLVARSEPDLADGDVTVWAAAIVSALQPAISTLPARIDGLSWR
;
A
#
# COMPACT_ATOMS: atom_id res chain seq x y z
N MET A 1 13.51 -2.24 -20.69
CA MET A 1 12.51 -3.30 -20.46
C MET A 1 12.72 -3.95 -19.12
N GLU A 2 13.97 -4.30 -18.78
CA GLU A 2 14.35 -4.85 -17.47
C GLU A 2 13.93 -3.95 -16.30
N GLU A 3 14.33 -2.68 -16.27
CA GLU A 3 13.91 -1.73 -15.22
C GLU A 3 12.38 -1.62 -15.08
N ALA A 4 11.65 -1.65 -16.20
CA ALA A 4 10.19 -1.59 -16.18
C ALA A 4 9.56 -2.89 -15.66
N LEU A 5 10.18 -4.04 -15.91
CA LEU A 5 9.78 -5.31 -15.33
C LEU A 5 10.07 -5.32 -13.84
N PHE A 6 11.30 -4.94 -13.42
CA PHE A 6 11.67 -4.82 -12.01
C PHE A 6 10.68 -3.94 -11.25
N ALA A 7 10.40 -2.74 -11.76
CA ALA A 7 9.45 -1.82 -11.15
C ALA A 7 8.05 -2.43 -11.01
N ARG A 8 7.61 -3.22 -12.00
CA ARG A 8 6.29 -3.86 -11.97
C ARG A 8 6.22 -5.03 -10.98
N LEU A 9 7.28 -5.83 -10.88
CA LEU A 9 7.39 -6.92 -9.88
C LEU A 9 7.50 -6.35 -8.46
N TRP A 10 8.25 -5.27 -8.28
CA TRP A 10 8.36 -4.54 -7.02
C TRP A 10 7.00 -4.11 -6.46
N GLU A 11 6.11 -3.63 -7.32
CA GLU A 11 4.75 -3.23 -6.92
C GLU A 11 3.86 -4.41 -6.46
N GLU A 12 4.24 -5.64 -6.79
CA GLU A 12 3.54 -6.86 -6.39
C GLU A 12 4.10 -7.45 -5.09
N VAL A 13 5.20 -6.90 -4.56
CA VAL A 13 5.73 -7.31 -3.26
C VAL A 13 4.77 -6.89 -2.17
N ASP A 14 4.45 -7.82 -1.27
CA ASP A 14 3.67 -7.50 -0.08
C ASP A 14 4.42 -6.45 0.74
N PHE A 15 3.71 -5.49 1.31
CA PHE A 15 4.35 -4.34 1.95
C PHE A 15 5.28 -4.76 3.09
N ASP A 16 4.87 -5.75 3.88
CA ASP A 16 5.64 -6.27 5.01
C ASP A 16 6.85 -7.12 4.55
N ASP A 17 6.89 -7.57 3.29
CA ASP A 17 8.00 -8.35 2.69
C ASP A 17 9.07 -7.46 2.04
N HIS A 18 8.94 -6.14 2.11
CA HIS A 18 9.95 -5.24 1.58
C HIS A 18 11.26 -5.31 2.40
N PRO A 19 12.43 -5.15 1.74
CA PRO A 19 13.73 -5.16 2.41
C PRO A 19 13.81 -4.18 3.59
N HIS A 20 14.45 -4.62 4.67
CA HIS A 20 14.66 -3.81 5.89
C HIS A 20 15.67 -2.66 5.72
N GLN A 21 16.37 -2.58 4.60
CA GLN A 21 17.34 -1.53 4.30
C GLN A 21 17.24 -1.16 2.82
N GLY A 22 17.72 0.06 2.51
CA GLY A 22 17.57 0.65 1.18
C GLY A 22 16.24 1.40 1.04
N GLY A 23 16.04 2.01 -0.11
CA GLY A 23 14.80 2.70 -0.44
C GLY A 23 13.66 1.73 -0.70
N HIS A 24 12.44 2.25 -0.57
CA HIS A 24 11.21 1.51 -0.84
C HIS A 24 10.67 1.73 -2.25
N GLY A 25 11.38 2.48 -3.09
CA GLY A 25 10.92 2.81 -4.44
C GLY A 25 11.19 1.68 -5.46
N PRO A 26 10.43 1.64 -6.57
CA PRO A 26 10.61 0.66 -7.64
C PRO A 26 11.81 0.95 -8.56
N VAL A 27 12.61 1.96 -8.25
CA VAL A 27 13.86 2.27 -8.97
C VAL A 27 14.96 1.38 -8.41
N PRO A 28 15.72 0.65 -9.26
CA PRO A 28 16.82 -0.19 -8.80
C PRO A 28 17.89 0.58 -8.00
N GLU A 29 18.41 -0.06 -6.96
CA GLU A 29 19.55 0.41 -6.17
C GLU A 29 20.78 -0.46 -6.44
N GLY A 30 21.89 0.19 -6.82
CA GLY A 30 23.09 -0.53 -7.25
C GLY A 30 22.99 -1.04 -8.68
N GLU A 31 23.51 -2.24 -8.93
CA GLU A 31 23.52 -2.87 -10.26
C GLU A 31 22.28 -3.76 -10.44
N LEU A 32 21.46 -3.47 -11.46
CA LEU A 32 20.34 -4.32 -11.83
C LEU A 32 20.86 -5.58 -12.53
N CYS A 33 20.73 -6.72 -11.86
CA CYS A 33 21.10 -8.03 -12.38
C CYS A 33 19.89 -8.66 -13.07
N PHE A 34 20.06 -9.09 -14.32
CA PHE A 34 19.02 -9.75 -15.11
C PHE A 34 19.55 -11.01 -15.75
N SER A 35 18.80 -12.11 -15.63
CA SER A 35 19.08 -13.36 -16.33
C SER A 35 17.81 -14.09 -16.75
N VAL A 36 17.95 -14.94 -17.78
CA VAL A 36 16.86 -15.77 -18.31
C VAL A 36 17.37 -17.21 -18.36
N GLY A 37 16.62 -18.13 -17.76
CA GLY A 37 16.95 -19.55 -17.70
C GLY A 37 15.76 -20.36 -17.20
N ASP A 38 15.66 -21.62 -17.63
CA ASP A 38 14.64 -22.57 -17.17
C ASP A 38 13.19 -22.04 -17.26
N GLU A 39 12.85 -21.40 -18.39
CA GLU A 39 11.54 -20.77 -18.62
C GLU A 39 11.17 -19.72 -17.54
N ALA A 40 12.18 -19.09 -16.94
CA ALA A 40 12.03 -18.04 -15.95
C ALA A 40 12.95 -16.85 -16.22
N ILE A 41 12.53 -15.69 -15.72
CA ILE A 41 13.36 -14.50 -15.57
C ILE A 41 13.76 -14.41 -14.11
N THR A 42 15.05 -14.18 -13.85
CA THR A 42 15.52 -13.70 -12.56
C THR A 42 15.98 -12.27 -12.73
N ILE A 43 15.47 -11.36 -11.91
CA ILE A 43 15.81 -9.93 -11.96
C ILE A 43 15.90 -9.37 -10.55
N GLY A 44 16.94 -8.61 -10.23
CA GLY A 44 17.14 -8.13 -8.87
C GLY A 44 18.19 -7.05 -8.77
N ASP A 45 18.22 -6.38 -7.63
CA ASP A 45 19.20 -5.36 -7.29
C ASP A 45 19.83 -5.67 -5.92
N ASP A 46 20.53 -4.70 -5.31
CA ASP A 46 21.21 -4.91 -4.02
C ASP A 46 20.25 -5.21 -2.86
N ARG A 47 18.94 -5.00 -3.03
CA ARG A 47 17.93 -5.13 -1.97
C ARG A 47 17.16 -6.44 -2.06
N LEU A 48 16.76 -6.83 -3.27
CA LEU A 48 15.87 -7.98 -3.46
C LEU A 48 16.01 -8.60 -4.85
N THR A 49 15.84 -9.92 -4.92
CA THR A 49 15.82 -10.72 -6.14
C THR A 49 14.42 -11.29 -6.42
N PHE A 50 13.95 -11.06 -7.64
CA PHE A 50 12.68 -11.55 -8.17
C PHE A 50 12.89 -12.71 -9.12
N ARG A 51 11.90 -13.60 -9.15
CA ARG A 51 11.72 -14.60 -10.18
C ARG A 51 10.33 -14.51 -10.81
N LEU A 52 10.26 -14.50 -12.14
CA LEU A 52 9.01 -14.64 -12.89
C LEU A 52 9.03 -15.93 -13.71
N GLY A 53 8.17 -16.89 -13.36
CA GLY A 53 8.07 -18.19 -14.02
C GLY A 53 8.14 -19.40 -13.07
N PRO A 54 8.48 -20.60 -13.55
CA PRO A 54 8.77 -21.77 -12.73
C PRO A 54 9.98 -21.49 -11.83
N GLY A 55 9.98 -21.98 -10.60
CA GLY A 55 11.03 -21.71 -9.61
C GLY A 55 10.90 -22.56 -8.36
N ASP A 56 12.05 -22.80 -7.73
CA ASP A 56 12.25 -23.55 -6.49
C ASP A 56 12.60 -22.59 -5.34
N ASP A 57 12.78 -23.08 -4.11
CA ASP A 57 13.14 -22.24 -2.96
C ASP A 57 14.57 -21.65 -3.15
N GLY A 58 14.73 -20.33 -3.05
CA GLY A 58 16.05 -19.68 -3.11
C GLY A 58 16.04 -18.18 -3.47
N GLU A 59 15.06 -17.72 -4.24
CA GLU A 59 14.84 -16.28 -4.48
C GLU A 59 14.01 -15.63 -3.37
N ASP A 60 14.16 -14.32 -3.21
CA ASP A 60 13.44 -13.58 -2.18
C ASP A 60 11.93 -13.48 -2.51
N SER A 61 11.59 -13.44 -3.80
CA SER A 61 10.22 -13.27 -4.29
C SER A 61 9.99 -13.95 -5.64
N ILE A 62 8.92 -14.75 -5.74
CA ILE A 62 8.54 -15.53 -6.92
C ILE A 62 7.13 -15.16 -7.35
N HIS A 63 7.02 -14.64 -8.58
CA HIS A 63 5.79 -14.41 -9.30
C HIS A 63 5.54 -15.53 -10.30
N ARG A 64 4.33 -16.06 -10.31
CA ARG A 64 3.94 -17.12 -11.25
C ARG A 64 3.35 -16.51 -12.51
N TRP A 65 3.81 -16.98 -13.66
CA TRP A 65 3.34 -16.52 -14.97
C TRP A 65 2.20 -17.40 -15.49
N THR A 66 0.96 -16.91 -15.38
CA THR A 66 -0.25 -17.68 -15.69
C THR A 66 -1.15 -16.96 -16.69
N MET A 67 -2.07 -17.70 -17.33
CA MET A 67 -3.00 -17.11 -18.31
C MET A 67 -3.88 -16.01 -17.70
N TRP A 68 -4.29 -16.20 -16.44
CA TRP A 68 -5.18 -15.30 -15.70
C TRP A 68 -4.65 -15.08 -14.28
N PRO A 69 -5.05 -14.00 -13.60
CA PRO A 69 -4.75 -13.83 -12.18
C PRO A 69 -5.44 -14.94 -11.36
N VAL A 70 -4.64 -15.77 -10.72
CA VAL A 70 -5.09 -16.89 -9.89
C VAL A 70 -4.46 -16.81 -8.50
N ARG A 71 -5.12 -17.42 -7.51
CA ARG A 71 -4.61 -17.53 -6.14
C ARG A 71 -3.62 -18.70 -6.02
N MET A 72 -2.35 -18.39 -5.81
CA MET A 72 -1.26 -19.35 -5.66
C MET A 72 -1.20 -19.98 -4.26
N ASN A 73 -1.53 -19.23 -3.21
CA ASN A 73 -1.49 -19.73 -1.84
C ASN A 73 -2.62 -19.18 -0.94
N GLU A 74 -2.80 -19.80 0.22
CA GLU A 74 -3.87 -19.45 1.16
C GLU A 74 -3.51 -18.29 2.11
N GLY A 75 -2.22 -17.96 2.27
CA GLY A 75 -1.74 -16.98 3.26
C GLY A 75 -0.28 -17.22 3.67
N PRO A 76 0.18 -16.64 4.80
CA PRO A 76 1.61 -16.44 5.12
C PRO A 76 2.32 -17.70 5.62
N GLU A 77 2.12 -18.85 4.97
CA GLU A 77 2.91 -20.06 5.19
C GLU A 77 4.20 -20.07 4.34
N ARG A 78 4.34 -19.17 3.36
CA ARG A 78 5.53 -19.07 2.51
C ARG A 78 5.96 -17.62 2.28
N LEU A 79 7.14 -17.30 2.82
CA LEU A 79 8.02 -16.33 2.21
C LEU A 79 8.43 -16.86 0.83
N GLY A 80 8.39 -16.00 -0.19
CA GLY A 80 8.96 -16.29 -1.50
C GLY A 80 7.97 -16.59 -2.62
N GLU A 81 6.68 -16.87 -2.39
CA GLU A 81 5.69 -16.98 -3.49
C GLU A 81 4.50 -16.05 -3.24
N HIS A 82 4.24 -15.14 -4.18
CA HIS A 82 3.13 -14.20 -4.06
C HIS A 82 1.79 -14.92 -4.04
N ARG A 83 0.85 -14.44 -3.21
CA ARG A 83 -0.50 -15.04 -3.13
C ARG A 83 -1.22 -15.07 -4.45
N TRP A 84 -0.95 -14.14 -5.35
CA TRP A 84 -1.55 -14.13 -6.68
C TRP A 84 -0.49 -14.22 -7.76
N SER A 85 -0.87 -14.84 -8.88
CA SER A 85 -0.03 -14.87 -10.07
C SER A 85 -0.04 -13.52 -10.80
N LEU A 86 0.93 -13.37 -11.71
CA LEU A 86 0.95 -12.32 -12.72
C LEU A 86 0.46 -12.90 -14.05
N SER A 87 -0.51 -12.22 -14.64
CA SER A 87 -1.02 -12.51 -15.96
C SER A 87 -0.52 -11.52 -17.02
N PRO A 88 -0.52 -11.93 -18.31
CA PRO A 88 -0.28 -11.06 -19.45
C PRO A 88 -1.01 -9.72 -19.44
N ASP A 89 -2.24 -9.68 -18.94
CA ASP A 89 -3.07 -8.50 -18.97
C ASP A 89 -2.63 -7.45 -17.93
N GLU A 90 -1.91 -7.87 -16.88
CA GLU A 90 -1.44 -7.03 -15.77
C GLU A 90 -0.09 -6.34 -16.03
N LEU A 91 0.71 -6.86 -16.96
CA LEU A 91 1.99 -6.26 -17.34
C LEU A 91 1.84 -5.22 -18.47
N GLY A 92 0.77 -5.29 -19.25
CA GLY A 92 0.54 -4.44 -20.41
C GLY A 92 1.40 -4.82 -21.63
N GLY A 93 0.91 -4.44 -22.82
CA GLY A 93 1.31 -5.10 -24.07
C GLY A 93 2.79 -5.02 -24.49
N GLN A 94 3.61 -4.11 -23.96
CA GLN A 94 5.06 -4.11 -24.23
C GLN A 94 5.80 -5.09 -23.31
N LEU A 95 5.57 -5.02 -22.00
CA LEU A 95 6.19 -5.93 -21.02
C LEU A 95 5.73 -7.38 -21.25
N THR A 96 4.46 -7.60 -21.55
CA THR A 96 3.92 -8.93 -21.89
C THR A 96 4.66 -9.56 -23.07
N ARG A 97 4.93 -8.78 -24.13
CA ARG A 97 5.68 -9.29 -25.29
C ARG A 97 7.14 -9.59 -24.95
N PHE A 98 7.75 -8.75 -24.12
CA PHE A 98 9.11 -8.97 -23.65
C PHE A 98 9.21 -10.25 -22.81
N VAL A 99 8.38 -10.39 -21.78
CA VAL A 99 8.31 -11.58 -20.93
C VAL A 99 8.06 -12.83 -21.77
N ASN A 100 7.06 -12.81 -22.65
CA ASN A 100 6.78 -13.97 -23.52
C ASN A 100 7.95 -14.33 -24.45
N GLY A 101 8.76 -13.34 -24.85
CA GLY A 101 9.98 -13.56 -25.64
C GLY A 101 11.13 -14.20 -24.83
N CYS A 102 11.16 -13.98 -23.52
CA CYS A 102 12.17 -14.53 -22.61
C CYS A 102 11.81 -15.92 -22.10
N ILE A 103 10.57 -16.09 -21.61
CA ILE A 103 10.16 -17.28 -20.84
C ILE A 103 9.11 -18.15 -21.53
N GLY A 104 8.70 -17.78 -22.75
CA GLY A 104 7.70 -18.52 -23.49
C GLY A 104 6.27 -18.18 -23.08
N ARG A 105 5.35 -19.15 -23.20
CA ARG A 105 3.93 -18.92 -22.94
C ARG A 105 3.61 -19.18 -21.47
N TYR A 106 2.66 -18.42 -20.94
CA TYR A 106 2.06 -18.66 -19.64
C TYR A 106 1.48 -20.07 -19.53
N GLN A 107 1.35 -20.54 -18.29
CA GLN A 107 0.72 -21.83 -18.01
C GLN A 107 -0.75 -21.65 -17.61
N GLU A 108 -1.56 -22.67 -17.89
CA GLU A 108 -2.90 -22.78 -17.32
C GLU A 108 -2.78 -23.23 -15.86
N SER A 109 -3.70 -22.76 -15.03
CA SER A 109 -3.77 -23.10 -13.62
C SER A 109 -5.24 -23.33 -13.25
N ASP A 110 -5.49 -24.41 -12.52
CA ASP A 110 -6.81 -24.75 -11.98
C ASP A 110 -7.09 -24.06 -10.63
N LEU A 111 -6.19 -23.16 -10.20
CA LEU A 111 -6.32 -22.40 -8.97
C LEU A 111 -7.48 -21.38 -9.05
N PRO A 112 -8.05 -20.97 -7.90
CA PRO A 112 -9.15 -20.00 -7.87
C PRO A 112 -8.77 -18.68 -8.54
N LEU A 113 -9.65 -18.14 -9.36
CA LEU A 113 -9.48 -16.81 -9.97
C LEU A 113 -9.63 -15.71 -8.93
N VAL A 114 -8.83 -14.66 -9.06
CA VAL A 114 -8.87 -13.44 -8.21
C VAL A 114 -9.09 -12.18 -9.05
N VAL A 115 -9.82 -12.34 -10.15
CA VAL A 115 -10.04 -11.31 -11.17
C VAL A 115 -10.82 -10.12 -10.60
N GLU A 116 -11.80 -10.38 -9.74
CA GLU A 116 -12.62 -9.33 -9.12
C GLU A 116 -11.78 -8.47 -8.18
N GLU A 117 -11.01 -9.09 -7.27
CA GLU A 117 -10.10 -8.38 -6.37
C GLU A 117 -9.06 -7.56 -7.16
N ARG A 118 -8.40 -8.18 -8.15
CA ARG A 118 -7.44 -7.48 -9.03
C ARG A 118 -8.07 -6.29 -9.75
N SER A 119 -9.30 -6.44 -10.25
CA SER A 119 -10.05 -5.37 -10.92
C SER A 119 -10.33 -4.20 -9.97
N VAL A 120 -10.77 -4.49 -8.75
CA VAL A 120 -11.03 -3.47 -7.72
C VAL A 120 -9.73 -2.73 -7.35
N LEU A 121 -8.64 -3.46 -7.06
CA LEU A 121 -7.36 -2.86 -6.70
C LEU A 121 -6.77 -2.03 -7.85
N GLY A 122 -6.86 -2.51 -9.10
CA GLY A 122 -6.45 -1.77 -10.29
C GLY A 122 -7.24 -0.48 -10.48
N SER A 123 -8.56 -0.53 -10.26
CA SER A 123 -9.45 0.63 -10.36
C SER A 123 -9.17 1.66 -9.27
N LEU A 124 -8.93 1.22 -8.04
CA LEU A 124 -8.52 2.09 -6.92
C LEU A 124 -7.25 2.86 -7.25
N ARG A 125 -6.21 2.14 -7.69
CA ARG A 125 -4.95 2.77 -8.08
C ARG A 125 -5.13 3.75 -9.23
N ALA A 126 -5.82 3.35 -10.30
CA ALA A 126 -6.06 4.21 -11.46
C ALA A 126 -6.78 5.52 -11.08
N ARG A 127 -7.72 5.45 -10.12
CA ARG A 127 -8.47 6.61 -9.63
C ARG A 127 -7.66 7.53 -8.73
N LEU A 128 -6.86 6.96 -7.84
CA LEU A 128 -6.19 7.68 -6.74
C LEU A 128 -4.76 8.13 -7.06
N GLN A 129 -4.04 7.41 -7.93
CA GLN A 129 -2.66 7.76 -8.31
C GLN A 129 -2.51 9.21 -8.80
N PRO A 130 -3.44 9.79 -9.60
CA PRO A 130 -3.37 11.20 -9.98
C PRO A 130 -3.49 12.19 -8.80
N MET A 131 -4.08 11.76 -7.69
CA MET A 131 -4.26 12.57 -6.47
C MET A 131 -3.07 12.45 -5.51
N LEU A 132 -2.19 11.47 -5.72
CA LEU A 132 -1.04 11.16 -4.86
C LEU A 132 0.25 11.15 -5.70
N PRO A 133 0.64 12.27 -6.33
CA PRO A 133 1.78 12.31 -7.23
C PRO A 133 3.08 12.04 -6.47
N GLY A 134 3.88 11.11 -7.02
CA GLY A 134 5.18 10.72 -6.44
C GLY A 134 5.09 9.71 -5.28
N TRP A 135 3.88 9.39 -4.81
CA TRP A 135 3.69 8.35 -3.80
C TRP A 135 3.90 6.97 -4.43
N THR A 136 4.48 6.06 -3.65
CA THR A 136 4.74 4.68 -4.08
C THR A 136 3.63 3.75 -3.61
N TRP A 137 3.31 2.76 -4.43
CA TRP A 137 2.18 1.85 -4.24
C TRP A 137 2.72 0.44 -4.00
N HIS A 138 2.33 -0.15 -2.87
CA HIS A 138 2.79 -1.46 -2.43
C HIS A 138 1.57 -2.31 -2.16
N LEU A 139 1.56 -3.52 -2.72
CA LEU A 139 0.47 -4.44 -2.49
C LEU A 139 0.50 -4.88 -1.02
N GLU A 140 -0.68 -5.04 -0.43
CA GLU A 140 -0.84 -5.60 0.90
C GLU A 140 -1.93 -6.65 0.80
N VAL A 141 -1.52 -7.88 0.58
CA VAL A 141 -2.43 -8.99 0.39
C VAL A 141 -2.10 -10.12 1.33
N ASP A 142 -0.85 -10.32 1.75
CA ASP A 142 -0.37 -11.58 2.32
C ASP A 142 -0.46 -11.68 3.84
N ASN A 143 -0.21 -10.58 4.54
CA ASN A 143 0.07 -10.63 5.97
C ASN A 143 -1.10 -10.23 6.90
N LYS A 144 -2.15 -9.57 6.39
CA LYS A 144 -3.27 -9.10 7.24
C LYS A 144 -4.48 -10.03 7.16
N PRO A 145 -5.04 -10.46 8.32
CA PRO A 145 -6.20 -11.35 8.35
C PRO A 145 -7.53 -10.64 8.08
N ASP A 146 -7.54 -9.31 8.05
CA ASP A 146 -8.75 -8.48 8.06
C ASP A 146 -8.86 -7.52 6.86
N ARG A 147 -7.88 -7.54 5.94
CA ARG A 147 -7.85 -6.63 4.79
C ARG A 147 -6.94 -7.10 3.67
N MET A 148 -7.18 -6.53 2.49
CA MET A 148 -6.25 -6.56 1.36
C MET A 148 -6.35 -5.24 0.58
N GLY A 149 -5.25 -4.77 -0.01
CA GLY A 149 -5.26 -3.47 -0.67
C GLY A 149 -3.90 -2.98 -1.09
N TRP A 150 -3.79 -1.65 -1.13
CA TRP A 150 -2.55 -0.93 -1.36
C TRP A 150 -2.15 -0.19 -0.10
N TYR A 151 -0.90 -0.34 0.33
CA TYR A 151 -0.23 0.71 1.10
C TYR A 151 0.40 1.71 0.15
N VAL A 152 -0.02 2.97 0.27
CA VAL A 152 0.49 4.09 -0.50
C VAL A 152 1.40 4.90 0.42
N ARG A 153 2.70 4.92 0.15
CA ARG A 153 3.69 5.61 1.00
C ARG A 153 4.00 7.01 0.47
N ALA A 154 4.23 7.93 1.41
CA ALA A 154 4.76 9.25 1.10
C ALA A 154 6.13 9.14 0.37
N PRO A 155 6.45 10.10 -0.51
CA PRO A 155 7.75 10.17 -1.17
C PRO A 155 8.91 10.15 -0.17
N ALA A 156 9.97 9.41 -0.52
CA ALA A 156 11.12 9.20 0.37
C ALA A 156 11.84 10.52 0.75
N ASP A 157 11.84 11.50 -0.15
CA ASP A 157 12.46 12.81 0.07
C ASP A 157 11.69 13.73 1.04
N TRP A 158 10.50 13.31 1.50
CA TRP A 158 9.71 14.02 2.49
C TRP A 158 10.10 13.67 3.92
N ASP A 159 10.97 12.68 4.14
CA ASP A 159 11.34 12.18 5.47
C ASP A 159 10.08 11.85 6.30
N SER A 160 9.10 11.19 5.67
CA SER A 160 7.81 10.86 6.26
C SER A 160 7.46 9.39 6.04
N LEU A 161 6.88 8.78 7.07
CA LEU A 161 6.39 7.42 7.14
C LEU A 161 4.86 7.36 7.12
N PHE A 162 4.19 8.50 6.87
CA PHE A 162 2.75 8.50 6.68
C PHE A 162 2.37 7.60 5.50
N THR A 163 1.35 6.78 5.72
CA THR A 163 0.80 5.88 4.70
C THR A 163 -0.70 6.08 4.57
N ILE A 164 -1.21 5.76 3.39
CA ILE A 164 -2.62 5.53 3.16
C ILE A 164 -2.77 4.05 2.83
N PHE A 165 -3.50 3.30 3.65
CA PHE A 165 -4.01 2.01 3.20
C PHE A 165 -5.31 2.24 2.43
N VAL A 166 -5.51 1.57 1.30
CA VAL A 166 -6.79 1.59 0.59
C VAL A 166 -7.06 0.25 -0.11
N GLY A 167 -8.24 -0.31 0.12
CA GLY A 167 -8.61 -1.60 -0.45
C GLY A 167 -9.94 -2.12 0.09
N LEU A 168 -9.98 -3.41 0.37
CA LEU A 168 -11.10 -4.12 0.97
C LEU A 168 -10.74 -4.53 2.40
N GLY A 169 -11.70 -4.46 3.31
CA GLY A 169 -11.55 -4.91 4.69
C GLY A 169 -12.79 -5.62 5.20
N TRP A 170 -12.60 -6.51 6.16
CA TRP A 170 -13.63 -7.36 6.76
C TRP A 170 -13.33 -7.59 8.25
N HIS A 171 -14.22 -8.29 8.94
CA HIS A 171 -13.92 -8.83 10.26
C HIS A 171 -13.26 -10.22 10.08
N PRO A 172 -12.20 -10.59 10.83
CA PRO A 172 -11.51 -11.88 10.64
C PRO A 172 -12.42 -13.10 10.65
N ASP A 173 -13.48 -13.07 11.47
CA ASP A 173 -14.46 -14.16 11.59
C ASP A 173 -15.56 -14.14 10.50
N SER A 174 -15.62 -13.12 9.65
CA SER A 174 -16.62 -12.96 8.60
C SER A 174 -16.04 -12.31 7.34
N ALA A 175 -15.10 -13.03 6.71
CA ALA A 175 -14.39 -12.59 5.51
C ALA A 175 -15.25 -12.42 4.25
N GLU A 176 -16.53 -12.82 4.29
CA GLU A 176 -17.49 -12.62 3.20
C GLU A 176 -18.12 -11.21 3.22
N ASP A 177 -18.08 -10.52 4.37
CA ASP A 177 -18.63 -9.17 4.52
C ASP A 177 -17.60 -8.09 4.17
N ARG A 178 -16.98 -8.21 2.99
CA ARG A 178 -15.93 -7.28 2.55
C ARG A 178 -16.52 -5.94 2.14
N THR A 179 -15.94 -4.86 2.64
CA THR A 179 -16.32 -3.49 2.29
C THR A 179 -15.07 -2.67 1.96
N GLY A 180 -15.25 -1.52 1.31
CA GLY A 180 -14.16 -0.57 1.12
C GLY A 180 -13.54 -0.20 2.46
N PHE A 181 -12.22 -0.23 2.53
CA PHE A 181 -11.46 0.07 3.73
C PHE A 181 -10.31 1.01 3.41
N LEU A 182 -10.17 2.07 4.23
CA LEU A 182 -9.13 3.07 4.06
C LEU A 182 -8.63 3.52 5.42
N LEU A 183 -7.31 3.62 5.52
CA LEU A 183 -6.62 4.12 6.70
C LEU A 183 -5.70 5.28 6.29
N PHE A 184 -5.60 6.31 7.13
CA PHE A 184 -4.51 7.29 7.05
C PHE A 184 -3.70 7.17 8.32
N GLU A 185 -2.46 6.71 8.18
CA GLU A 185 -1.71 6.14 9.30
C GLU A 185 -0.33 6.72 9.42
N ARG A 186 0.19 6.61 10.64
CA ARG A 186 1.59 6.83 10.98
C ARG A 186 1.93 5.94 12.17
N ALA A 187 3.15 5.43 12.22
CA ALA A 187 3.60 4.69 13.39
C ALA A 187 3.69 5.64 14.62
N PRO A 188 3.16 5.26 15.80
CA PRO A 188 3.39 6.01 17.02
C PRO A 188 4.88 6.10 17.38
N PRO A 189 5.28 7.05 18.25
CA PRO A 189 6.68 7.20 18.63
C PRO A 189 7.19 5.93 19.34
N GLY A 190 8.29 5.36 18.83
CA GLY A 190 8.91 4.18 19.44
C GLY A 190 8.28 2.83 19.08
N GLU A 191 7.29 2.81 18.20
CA GLU A 191 6.63 1.58 17.70
C GLU A 191 7.26 1.04 16.40
N LEU A 192 8.43 1.56 15.99
CA LEU A 192 9.19 1.08 14.84
C LEU A 192 10.49 0.41 15.29
N ASP A 193 10.72 -0.80 14.76
CA ASP A 193 11.91 -1.60 15.04
C ASP A 193 13.12 -1.21 14.14
N ARG A 194 12.98 -0.16 13.32
CA ARG A 194 13.96 0.27 12.31
C ARG A 194 14.70 1.54 12.73
N ALA A 195 16.00 1.41 12.94
CA ALA A 195 16.85 2.52 13.37
C ALA A 195 16.98 3.63 12.31
N ASP A 196 16.93 3.27 11.02
CA ASP A 196 16.97 4.19 9.87
C ASP A 196 15.70 5.04 9.74
N GLU A 197 14.58 4.60 10.31
CA GLU A 197 13.29 5.33 10.28
C GLU A 197 13.07 6.22 11.52
N HIS A 198 13.98 6.23 12.48
CA HIS A 198 13.80 6.92 13.77
C HIS A 198 13.53 8.43 13.62
N ASP A 199 14.33 9.11 12.80
CA ASP A 199 14.19 10.56 12.61
C ASP A 199 12.88 10.90 11.87
N SER A 200 12.52 10.13 10.84
CA SER A 200 11.26 10.28 10.12
C SER A 200 10.05 10.07 11.04
N ASN A 201 10.09 9.06 11.92
CA ASN A 201 9.04 8.80 12.92
C ASN A 201 8.90 9.96 13.92
N ARG A 202 10.02 10.53 14.36
CA ARG A 202 10.03 11.73 15.21
C ARG A 202 9.39 12.92 14.48
N LEU A 203 9.72 13.14 13.21
CA LEU A 203 9.14 14.21 12.40
C LEU A 203 7.63 14.00 12.20
N ASP A 204 7.19 12.77 11.93
CA ASP A 204 5.76 12.46 11.79
C ASP A 204 4.97 12.65 13.09
N SER A 205 5.62 12.44 14.24
CA SER A 205 5.04 12.76 15.53
C SER A 205 4.80 14.26 15.69
N LEU A 206 5.74 15.09 15.24
CA LEU A 206 5.57 16.56 15.19
C LEU A 206 4.50 16.98 14.18
N ARG A 207 4.50 16.38 12.98
CA ARG A 207 3.47 16.61 11.96
C ARG A 207 2.09 16.26 12.48
N THR A 208 1.95 15.16 13.21
CA THR A 208 0.70 14.73 13.84
C THR A 208 0.16 15.80 14.80
N VAL A 209 1.02 16.39 15.65
CA VAL A 209 0.64 17.50 16.54
C VAL A 209 0.16 18.70 15.74
N ALA A 210 0.85 19.05 14.64
CA ALA A 210 0.46 20.16 13.79
C ALA A 210 -0.87 19.90 13.06
N LEU A 211 -1.06 18.70 12.51
CA LEU A 211 -2.28 18.25 11.82
C LEU A 211 -3.51 18.28 12.73
N CYS A 212 -3.32 17.97 14.01
CA CYS A 212 -4.38 17.92 15.02
C CYS A 212 -4.53 19.24 15.80
N ASN A 213 -3.77 20.29 15.48
CA ASN A 213 -3.84 21.55 16.21
C ASN A 213 -5.26 22.15 16.17
N GLU A 214 -5.79 22.54 17.32
CA GLU A 214 -7.18 23.02 17.47
C GLU A 214 -7.53 24.21 16.58
N GLN A 215 -6.57 25.09 16.29
CA GLN A 215 -6.83 26.36 15.60
C GLN A 215 -6.57 26.29 14.09
N ARG A 216 -5.59 25.48 13.67
CA ARG A 216 -5.05 25.49 12.30
C ARG A 216 -4.74 24.11 11.74
N GLY A 217 -5.01 23.05 12.50
CA GLY A 217 -4.73 21.68 12.09
C GLY A 217 -5.64 21.25 10.95
N ALA A 218 -5.05 20.69 9.89
CA ALA A 218 -5.81 20.26 8.72
C ALA A 218 -6.83 19.14 9.06
N LEU A 219 -6.52 18.25 10.01
CA LEU A 219 -7.47 17.23 10.47
C LEU A 219 -8.52 17.84 11.41
N SER A 220 -8.15 18.82 12.23
CA SER A 220 -9.12 19.56 13.07
C SER A 220 -10.12 20.37 12.24
N ALA A 221 -9.70 20.86 11.07
CA ALA A 221 -10.61 21.50 10.12
C ALA A 221 -11.68 20.52 9.57
N LEU A 222 -11.36 19.23 9.45
CA LEU A 222 -12.33 18.19 9.08
C LEU A 222 -13.27 17.87 10.25
N ALA A 223 -12.74 17.83 11.48
CA ALA A 223 -13.50 17.43 12.66
C ALA A 223 -14.62 18.42 13.04
N VAL A 224 -14.46 19.72 12.72
CA VAL A 224 -15.34 20.84 13.13
C VAL A 224 -15.42 21.06 14.66
N ASP A 225 -15.12 20.05 15.48
CA ASP A 225 -14.81 20.16 16.92
C ASP A 225 -13.31 20.38 17.11
N PRO A 226 -12.86 21.57 17.59
CA PRO A 226 -11.44 21.85 17.78
C PRO A 226 -10.79 20.97 18.86
N THR A 227 -11.58 20.37 19.76
CA THR A 227 -11.07 19.60 20.91
C THR A 227 -11.03 18.09 20.67
N TRP A 228 -11.40 17.62 19.47
CA TRP A 228 -11.48 16.19 19.12
C TRP A 228 -10.17 15.44 19.44
N SER A 229 -9.02 16.08 19.18
CA SER A 229 -7.69 15.50 19.36
C SER A 229 -7.32 15.18 20.81
N HIS A 230 -8.03 15.74 21.78
CA HIS A 230 -7.74 15.59 23.21
C HIS A 230 -8.58 14.52 23.90
N ARG A 231 -9.65 14.03 23.26
CA ARG A 231 -10.52 12.99 23.82
C ARG A 231 -10.07 11.65 23.29
N ALA A 232 -9.89 10.64 24.13
CA ALA A 232 -9.44 9.32 23.69
C ALA A 232 -10.60 8.48 23.14
N GLU A 233 -11.35 9.03 22.18
CA GLU A 233 -12.52 8.41 21.54
C GLU A 233 -12.54 8.71 20.03
N PRO A 234 -13.05 7.79 19.19
CA PRO A 234 -13.23 8.06 17.77
C PRO A 234 -14.17 9.25 17.53
N HIS A 235 -13.81 10.12 16.58
CA HIS A 235 -14.60 11.27 16.17
C HIS A 235 -15.16 11.06 14.77
N LEU A 236 -16.48 10.94 14.65
CA LEU A 236 -17.15 10.70 13.37
C LEU A 236 -17.12 11.94 12.46
N LEU A 237 -16.88 11.74 11.17
CA LEU A 237 -16.96 12.75 10.12
C LEU A 237 -18.23 12.54 9.28
N PRO A 238 -19.38 13.12 9.66
CA PRO A 238 -20.68 12.83 9.04
C PRO A 238 -20.82 13.35 7.60
N ASP A 239 -19.97 14.30 7.20
CA ASP A 239 -20.00 14.91 5.86
C ASP A 239 -19.21 14.08 4.81
N LEU A 240 -18.54 13.00 5.23
CA LEU A 240 -17.82 12.10 4.33
C LEU A 240 -18.62 10.81 4.07
N PRO A 241 -18.46 10.18 2.89
CA PRO A 241 -19.25 9.01 2.54
C PRO A 241 -18.83 7.76 3.34
N GLY A 242 -19.83 7.00 3.80
CA GLY A 242 -19.64 5.83 4.66
C GLY A 242 -19.34 6.19 6.11
N ARG A 243 -18.72 5.25 6.83
CA ARG A 243 -18.32 5.44 8.22
C ARG A 243 -16.88 5.88 8.29
N VAL A 244 -16.65 7.19 8.40
CA VAL A 244 -15.32 7.79 8.48
C VAL A 244 -15.10 8.39 9.87
N GLU A 245 -14.03 7.97 10.53
CA GLU A 245 -13.70 8.42 11.89
C GLU A 245 -12.27 8.93 11.93
N LEU A 246 -12.06 10.05 12.61
CA LEU A 246 -10.74 10.44 13.07
C LEU A 246 -10.45 9.76 14.41
N TRP A 247 -9.27 9.18 14.52
CA TRP A 247 -8.80 8.52 15.72
C TRP A 247 -7.69 9.39 16.34
N PRO A 248 -8.00 10.08 17.44
CA PRO A 248 -7.09 11.09 17.97
C PRO A 248 -5.80 10.49 18.52
N PRO A 249 -4.66 11.21 18.46
CA PRO A 249 -3.38 10.72 18.96
C PRO A 249 -3.41 10.30 20.43
N SER A 250 -4.33 10.88 21.22
CA SER A 250 -4.59 10.54 22.62
C SER A 250 -5.03 9.08 22.83
N MET A 251 -5.55 8.41 21.79
CA MET A 251 -5.86 6.97 21.82
C MET A 251 -4.62 6.08 21.75
N GLY A 252 -3.45 6.62 21.39
CA GLY A 252 -2.21 5.85 21.25
C GLY A 252 -2.26 4.78 20.15
N ARG A 253 -3.11 4.97 19.12
CA ARG A 253 -3.24 4.05 17.98
C ARG A 253 -2.51 4.56 16.74
N TRP A 254 -2.23 3.65 15.82
CA TRP A 254 -1.53 3.92 14.56
C TRP A 254 -2.34 4.79 13.58
N PRO A 255 -3.58 4.42 13.19
CA PRO A 255 -4.36 5.25 12.26
C PRO A 255 -4.81 6.55 12.93
N LEU A 256 -4.71 7.65 12.18
CA LEU A 256 -5.35 8.92 12.51
C LEU A 256 -6.73 9.05 11.87
N LEU A 257 -6.99 8.30 10.81
CA LEU A 257 -8.32 8.17 10.19
C LEU A 257 -8.57 6.70 9.85
N VAL A 258 -9.78 6.25 10.16
CA VAL A 258 -10.30 4.93 9.78
C VAL A 258 -11.59 5.14 9.01
N ALA A 259 -11.71 4.54 7.83
CA ALA A 259 -12.89 4.65 6.99
C ALA A 259 -13.36 3.29 6.49
N ARG A 260 -14.67 3.08 6.55
CA ARG A 260 -15.35 1.93 5.95
C ARG A 260 -16.47 2.40 5.01
N SER A 261 -16.57 1.77 3.85
CA SER A 261 -17.71 2.00 2.95
C SER A 261 -18.97 1.35 3.52
N GLU A 262 -20.14 1.83 3.11
CA GLU A 262 -21.40 1.13 3.40
C GLU A 262 -21.44 -0.24 2.68
N PRO A 263 -22.05 -1.28 3.26
CA PRO A 263 -22.20 -2.59 2.62
C PRO A 263 -23.05 -2.55 1.33
N ASP A 264 -24.09 -1.71 1.32
CA ASP A 264 -25.10 -1.64 0.25
C ASP A 264 -24.82 -0.51 -0.77
N LEU A 265 -23.56 -0.16 -0.98
CA LEU A 265 -23.16 0.82 -2.02
C LEU A 265 -23.51 0.26 -3.41
N ALA A 266 -24.76 0.46 -3.84
CA ALA A 266 -25.31 0.01 -5.12
C ALA A 266 -24.46 0.52 -6.29
N ASP A 267 -23.69 -0.34 -6.97
CA ASP A 267 -22.79 -0.04 -8.09
C ASP A 267 -22.12 1.36 -8.01
N GLY A 268 -21.76 1.76 -6.79
CA GLY A 268 -21.35 3.12 -6.42
C GLY A 268 -19.88 3.17 -6.07
N ASP A 269 -19.09 2.39 -6.81
CA ASP A 269 -17.64 2.39 -6.95
C ASP A 269 -16.85 2.76 -5.68
N VAL A 270 -16.32 1.74 -4.99
CA VAL A 270 -15.35 1.87 -3.89
C VAL A 270 -14.22 2.87 -4.23
N THR A 271 -13.90 3.06 -5.52
CA THR A 271 -12.93 4.07 -5.94
C THR A 271 -13.43 5.51 -5.82
N VAL A 272 -14.72 5.77 -6.05
CA VAL A 272 -15.33 7.08 -5.84
C VAL A 272 -15.40 7.41 -4.35
N TRP A 273 -15.79 6.43 -3.54
CA TRP A 273 -15.78 6.53 -2.08
C TRP A 273 -14.37 6.86 -1.56
N ALA A 274 -13.36 6.08 -1.95
CA ALA A 274 -11.98 6.31 -1.54
C ALA A 274 -11.46 7.66 -2.03
N ALA A 275 -11.77 8.05 -3.27
CA ALA A 275 -11.36 9.35 -3.82
C ALA A 275 -11.95 10.54 -3.06
N ALA A 276 -13.19 10.44 -2.57
CA ALA A 276 -13.79 11.48 -1.75
C ALA A 276 -13.02 11.67 -0.44
N ILE A 277 -12.65 10.57 0.23
CA ILE A 277 -11.88 10.61 1.47
C ILE A 277 -10.46 11.13 1.23
N VAL A 278 -9.76 10.63 0.20
CA VAL A 278 -8.42 11.11 -0.17
C VAL A 278 -8.47 12.60 -0.53
N SER A 279 -9.53 13.06 -1.20
CA SER A 279 -9.73 14.48 -1.50
C SER A 279 -9.88 15.32 -0.23
N ALA A 280 -10.60 14.81 0.78
CA ALA A 280 -10.72 15.48 2.08
C ALA A 280 -9.40 15.50 2.86
N LEU A 281 -8.53 14.51 2.65
CA LEU A 281 -7.20 14.43 3.24
C LEU A 281 -6.14 15.28 2.53
N GLN A 282 -6.39 15.79 1.31
CA GLN A 282 -5.42 16.59 0.56
C GLN A 282 -4.81 17.75 1.35
N PRO A 283 -5.56 18.55 2.14
CA PRO A 283 -4.98 19.58 2.98
C PRO A 283 -3.95 19.03 3.97
N ALA A 284 -4.22 17.88 4.60
CA ALA A 284 -3.27 17.24 5.51
C ALA A 284 -2.04 16.72 4.76
N ILE A 285 -2.25 15.98 3.67
CA ILE A 285 -1.20 15.42 2.81
C ILE A 285 -0.23 16.51 2.31
N SER A 286 -0.77 17.66 1.90
CA SER A 286 0.03 18.78 1.36
C SER A 286 1.01 19.39 2.37
N THR A 287 0.84 19.13 3.67
CA THR A 287 1.72 19.64 4.73
C THR A 287 2.87 18.70 5.08
N LEU A 288 2.80 17.42 4.68
CA LEU A 288 3.83 16.42 4.99
C LEU A 288 5.22 16.74 4.43
N PRO A 289 5.38 17.34 3.22
CA PRO A 289 6.70 17.71 2.70
C PRO A 289 7.37 18.86 3.48
N ALA A 290 6.63 19.56 4.35
CA ALA A 290 7.18 20.70 5.07
C ALA A 290 8.29 20.25 6.03
N ARG A 291 9.47 20.84 5.87
CA ARG A 291 10.58 20.66 6.80
C ARG A 291 10.30 21.43 8.08
N ILE A 292 10.34 20.72 9.20
CA ILE A 292 10.14 21.30 10.52
C ILE A 292 11.51 21.69 11.08
N ASP A 293 11.98 22.89 10.75
CA ASP A 293 13.25 23.41 11.26
C ASP A 293 13.09 23.92 12.70
N GLY A 294 13.97 23.47 13.61
CA GLY A 294 14.13 24.10 14.94
C GLY A 294 13.22 23.59 16.08
N LEU A 295 12.46 22.51 15.90
CA LEU A 295 11.71 21.88 17.00
C LEU A 295 12.57 20.83 17.74
N SER A 296 13.32 21.29 18.75
CA SER A 296 13.97 20.40 19.72
C SER A 296 12.95 19.92 20.76
N TRP A 297 12.70 18.61 20.81
CA TRP A 297 12.21 18.01 22.04
C TRP A 297 13.41 17.86 22.96
N ARG A 298 13.39 18.57 24.09
CA ARG A 298 14.18 18.23 25.28
C ARG A 298 13.22 17.76 26.34
#